data_AF-A0A3R9VWD1-F1
#
_entry.id   AF-A0A3R9VWD1-F1
#
_cell.length_a   1.000
_cell.length_b   1.000
_cell.length_c   1.000
_cell.angle_alpha   90.00
_cell.angle_beta   90.00
_cell.angle_gamma   90.00
#
_symmetry.space_group_name_H-M   'P 1'
#
loop_
_entity.id
_entity.type
_entity.pdbx_description
1 polymer ?
#
loop_
_entity_poly.entity_id
_entity_poly.type
_entity_poly.pdbx_seq_one_letter_code
_entity_poly.pdbx_strand_id
1 'polypeptide(L)'
;MLNLEERITGVWHQEVRPLVADAYRCHSTGTPRAAIVATWTAVCADIIHKLYQLAEDGDGTADDVVKQIESARSKADAEALRTMQQVERNLLQKALDLELID
;
A
#
# COMPACT_ATOMS: atom_id res chain seq x y z
N MET A 1 -23.13 -12.55 -2.18
CA MET A 1 -22.26 -12.01 -1.11
C MET A 1 -20.83 -12.37 -1.48
N LEU A 2 -19.91 -11.41 -1.57
CA LEU A 2 -18.52 -11.70 -1.96
C LEU A 2 -17.83 -12.47 -0.82
N ASN A 3 -17.12 -13.55 -1.16
CA ASN A 3 -16.26 -14.25 -0.21
C ASN A 3 -14.95 -13.46 -0.06
N LEU A 4 -14.78 -12.78 1.08
CA LEU A 4 -13.59 -11.97 1.38
C LEU A 4 -12.32 -12.80 1.49
N GLU A 5 -12.43 -14.05 1.96
CA GLU A 5 -11.29 -14.96 2.10
C GLU A 5 -10.74 -15.36 0.73
N GLU A 6 -11.62 -15.65 -0.23
CA GLU A 6 -11.21 -15.94 -1.62
C GLU A 6 -10.51 -14.75 -2.27
N ARG A 7 -10.92 -13.51 -1.95
CA ARG A 7 -10.31 -12.30 -2.52
C ARG A 7 -8.85 -12.10 -2.09
N ILE A 8 -8.41 -12.71 -0.99
CA ILE A 8 -6.99 -12.68 -0.58
C ILE A 8 -6.10 -13.23 -1.71
N THR A 9 -6.55 -14.27 -2.40
CA THR A 9 -5.80 -14.87 -3.52
C THR A 9 -5.74 -13.98 -4.75
N GLY A 10 -6.68 -13.04 -4.89
CA GLY A 10 -6.74 -12.06 -5.98
C GLY A 10 -5.83 -10.85 -5.79
N VAL A 11 -5.18 -10.71 -4.63
CA VAL A 11 -4.16 -9.68 -4.43
C VAL A 11 -2.96 -9.99 -5.30
N TRP A 12 -2.56 -9.00 -6.10
CA TRP A 12 -1.53 -9.12 -7.13
C TRP A 12 -0.17 -9.47 -6.52
N HIS A 13 0.30 -8.70 -5.54
CA HIS A 13 1.60 -8.95 -4.92
C HIS A 13 1.50 -10.01 -3.80
N GLN A 14 2.35 -11.03 -3.86
CA GLN A 14 2.29 -12.15 -2.91
C GLN A 14 2.60 -11.73 -1.46
N GLU A 15 3.52 -10.79 -1.26
CA GLU A 15 3.91 -10.30 0.08
C GLU A 15 2.82 -9.46 0.76
N VAL A 16 1.82 -8.98 0.00
CA VAL A 16 0.69 -8.20 0.53
C VAL A 16 -0.43 -9.12 1.04
N ARG A 17 -0.52 -10.35 0.54
CA ARG A 17 -1.57 -11.31 0.92
C ARG A 17 -1.68 -11.55 2.43
N PRO A 18 -0.58 -11.72 3.20
CA PRO A 18 -0.65 -11.84 4.65
C PRO A 18 -1.27 -10.61 5.32
N LEU A 19 -1.01 -9.40 4.82
CA LEU A 19 -1.58 -8.16 5.37
C LEU A 19 -3.10 -8.10 5.18
N VAL A 20 -3.58 -8.52 4.00
CA VAL A 20 -5.03 -8.63 3.73
C VAL A 20 -5.66 -9.75 4.57
N ALA A 21 -4.96 -10.88 4.74
CA ALA A 21 -5.42 -11.97 5.59
C ALA A 21 -5.56 -11.54 7.05
N ASP A 22 -4.64 -10.72 7.57
CA ASP A 22 -4.72 -10.17 8.92
C ASP A 22 -5.87 -9.17 9.06
N ALA A 23 -6.09 -8.31 8.06
CA ALA A 23 -7.26 -7.43 8.02
C ALA A 23 -8.59 -8.23 8.06
N TYR A 24 -8.68 -9.29 7.26
CA TYR A 24 -9.82 -10.22 7.27
C TYR A 24 -9.98 -10.91 8.63
N ARG A 25 -8.89 -11.40 9.24
CA ARG A 25 -8.92 -12.00 10.57
C ARG A 25 -9.48 -11.03 11.60
N CYS A 26 -8.95 -9.81 11.69
CA CYS A 26 -9.46 -8.78 12.59
C CYS A 26 -10.95 -8.47 12.37
N HIS A 27 -11.40 -8.45 11.12
CA HIS A 27 -12.81 -8.27 10.78
C HIS A 27 -13.66 -9.46 11.27
N SER A 28 -13.24 -10.69 10.97
CA SER A 28 -13.95 -11.93 11.30
C SER A 28 -14.06 -12.19 12.81
N THR A 29 -13.11 -11.71 13.60
CA THR A 29 -13.10 -11.86 15.07
C THR A 29 -13.75 -10.70 15.82
N GLY A 30 -14.39 -9.75 15.11
CA GLY A 30 -15.10 -8.65 15.75
C GLY A 30 -14.19 -7.57 16.33
N THR A 31 -12.99 -7.35 15.75
CA THR A 31 -12.06 -6.29 16.15
C THR A 31 -12.01 -5.17 15.10
N PRO A 32 -13.05 -4.33 14.99
CA PRO A 32 -13.23 -3.42 13.86
C PRO A 32 -12.12 -2.36 13.75
N ARG A 33 -11.60 -1.86 14.88
CA ARG A 33 -10.50 -0.87 14.85
C ARG A 33 -9.22 -1.46 14.26
N ALA A 34 -8.88 -2.68 14.64
CA ALA A 34 -7.72 -3.37 14.09
C ALA A 34 -7.94 -3.71 12.61
N ALA A 35 -9.15 -4.11 12.22
CA ALA A 35 -9.50 -4.39 10.84
C ALA A 35 -9.29 -3.17 9.93
N ILE A 36 -9.72 -1.98 10.37
CA ILE A 36 -9.54 -0.73 9.61
C ILE A 36 -8.06 -0.41 9.41
N VAL A 37 -7.28 -0.44 10.50
CA VAL A 37 -5.84 -0.12 10.44
C VAL A 37 -5.09 -1.14 9.59
N ALA A 38 -5.35 -2.43 9.78
CA ALA A 38 -4.72 -3.50 8.99
C ALA A 38 -5.09 -3.41 7.50
N THR A 39 -6.35 -3.06 7.19
CA THR A 39 -6.79 -2.83 5.81
C THR A 39 -6.00 -1.67 5.18
N TRP A 40 -5.84 -0.56 5.89
CA TRP A 40 -5.08 0.58 5.39
C TRP A 40 -3.61 0.23 5.15
N THR A 41 -2.97 -0.49 6.08
CA THR A 41 -1.60 -1.00 5.90
C THR A 41 -1.47 -1.87 4.65
N ALA A 42 -2.44 -2.77 4.41
CA ALA A 42 -2.44 -3.64 3.25
C ALA A 42 -2.61 -2.86 1.94
N VAL A 43 -3.50 -1.85 1.91
CA VAL A 43 -3.69 -0.97 0.74
C VAL A 43 -2.42 -0.17 0.44
N CYS A 44 -1.80 0.42 1.47
CA CYS A 44 -0.56 1.16 1.29
C CYS A 44 0.55 0.27 0.72
N ALA A 45 0.73 -0.93 1.26
CA ALA A 45 1.72 -1.88 0.76
C ALA A 45 1.43 -2.31 -0.69
N ASP A 46 0.17 -2.62 -1.04
CA ASP A 46 -0.23 -3.00 -2.41
C ASP A 46 0.10 -1.91 -3.43
N ILE A 47 -0.30 -0.67 -3.15
CA ILE A 47 -0.04 0.46 -4.05
C ILE A 47 1.46 0.71 -4.17
N ILE A 48 2.20 0.66 -3.06
CA ILE A 48 3.66 0.86 -3.08
C ILE A 48 4.32 -0.21 -3.96
N HIS A 49 4.00 -1.50 -3.80
CA HIS A 49 4.56 -2.54 -4.68
C HIS A 49 4.22 -2.32 -6.17
N LYS A 50 3.01 -1.86 -6.48
CA LYS A 50 2.62 -1.51 -7.86
C LYS A 50 3.40 -0.32 -8.40
N LEU A 51 3.71 0.68 -7.56
CA LEU A 51 4.57 1.80 -7.94
C LEU A 51 6.00 1.34 -8.27
N TYR A 52 6.57 0.40 -7.49
CA TYR A 52 7.87 -0.19 -7.85
C TYR A 52 7.82 -0.88 -9.21
N GLN A 53 6.78 -1.69 -9.47
CA GLN A 53 6.61 -2.36 -10.76
C GLN A 53 6.52 -1.36 -11.92
N LEU A 54 5.70 -0.31 -11.79
CA LEU A 54 5.57 0.72 -12.82
C LEU A 54 6.89 1.48 -13.04
N ALA A 55 7.64 1.77 -11.97
CA ALA A 55 8.94 2.40 -12.08
C ALA A 55 9.95 1.51 -12.81
N GLU A 56 9.96 0.21 -12.53
CA GLU A 56 10.77 -0.79 -13.24
C GLU A 56 10.39 -0.89 -14.72
N ASP A 57 9.10 -0.75 -15.03
CA ASP A 57 8.57 -0.74 -16.40
C ASP A 57 8.80 0.61 -17.14
N GLY A 58 9.37 1.60 -16.46
CA GLY A 58 9.83 2.87 -17.03
C GLY A 58 8.88 4.07 -16.86
N ASP A 59 7.86 3.98 -16.01
CA ASP A 59 7.00 5.12 -15.70
C ASP A 59 7.75 6.14 -14.83
N GLY A 60 7.98 7.34 -15.37
CA GLY A 60 8.73 8.39 -14.69
C GLY A 60 8.01 8.97 -13.46
N THR A 61 6.67 8.99 -13.46
CA THR A 61 5.91 9.51 -12.32
C THR A 61 5.96 8.51 -11.15
N ALA A 62 5.87 7.22 -11.44
CA ALA A 62 6.05 6.17 -10.44
C ALA A 62 7.48 6.18 -9.89
N ASP A 63 8.50 6.32 -10.76
CA ASP A 63 9.91 6.38 -10.37
C ASP A 63 10.21 7.55 -9.41
N ASP A 64 9.65 8.73 -9.66
CA ASP A 64 9.77 9.89 -8.77
C ASP A 64 9.23 9.58 -7.36
N VAL A 65 8.07 8.90 -7.27
CA VAL A 65 7.47 8.50 -5.99
C VAL A 65 8.32 7.43 -5.30
N VAL A 66 8.81 6.43 -6.03
CA VAL A 66 9.68 5.37 -5.49
C VAL A 66 10.98 5.96 -4.94
N LYS A 67 11.62 6.89 -5.66
CA LYS A 67 12.80 7.61 -5.18
C LYS A 67 12.52 8.40 -3.90
N GLN A 68 11.35 9.03 -3.80
CA GLN A 68 10.94 9.71 -2.58
C GLN A 68 10.84 8.73 -1.39
N ILE A 69 10.23 7.56 -1.60
CA ILE A 69 10.12 6.50 -0.58
C ILE A 69 11.51 6.00 -0.16
N GLU A 70 12.37 5.64 -1.10
CA GLU A 70 13.72 5.13 -0.81
C GLU A 70 14.59 6.17 -0.09
N SER A 71 14.46 7.45 -0.46
CA SER A 71 15.18 8.54 0.21
C SER A 71 14.79 8.67 1.69
N ALA A 72 13.53 8.39 2.03
CA ALA A 72 13.05 8.42 3.41
C ALA A 72 13.39 7.13 4.16
N ARG A 73 13.30 5.97 3.50
CA ARG A 73 13.59 4.66 4.11
C ARG A 73 15.04 4.49 4.54
N SER A 74 15.98 5.15 3.85
CA SER A 74 17.41 5.13 4.17
C SER A 74 17.79 5.94 5.42
N LYS A 75 16.83 6.67 6.02
CA LYS A 75 17.03 7.56 7.18
C LYS A 75 16.00 7.25 8.26
N ALA A 76 16.32 7.60 9.51
CA ALA A 76 15.42 7.43 10.66
C ALA A 76 15.25 8.74 11.45
N ASP A 77 15.31 9.88 10.75
CA ASP A 77 15.19 11.22 11.33
C ASP A 77 13.77 11.80 11.16
N ALA A 78 13.55 12.96 11.77
CA ALA A 78 12.26 13.65 11.71
C ALA A 78 11.86 14.09 10.29
N GLU A 79 12.83 14.26 9.38
CA GLU A 79 12.57 14.61 8.00
C GLU A 79 12.04 13.39 7.23
N ALA A 80 12.67 12.23 7.38
CA ALA A 80 12.21 10.97 6.82
C ALA A 80 10.78 10.64 7.23
N LEU A 81 10.43 10.85 8.51
CA LEU A 81 9.06 10.66 9.00
C LEU A 81 8.07 11.59 8.30
N ARG A 82 8.39 12.87 8.13
CA ARG A 82 7.52 13.82 7.41
C ARG A 82 7.37 13.46 5.94
N THR A 83 8.46 13.02 5.30
CA THR A 83 8.44 12.57 3.90
C THR A 83 7.52 11.36 3.75
N MET A 84 7.65 10.33 4.59
CA MET A 84 6.77 9.16 4.53
C MET A 84 5.30 9.51 4.81
N GLN A 85 5.02 10.41 5.77
CA GLN A 85 3.65 10.90 6.01
C GLN A 85 3.08 11.63 4.79
N GLN A 86 3.90 12.39 4.07
CA GLN A 86 3.48 13.08 2.86
C GLN A 86 3.25 12.11 1.70
N VAL A 87 4.06 11.06 1.57
CA VAL A 87 3.84 9.95 0.63
C VAL A 87 2.50 9.27 0.92
N GLU A 88 2.29 8.82 2.16
CA GLU A 88 1.04 8.15 2.57
C GLU A 88 -0.19 9.01 2.29
N ARG A 89 -0.12 10.31 2.62
CA ARG A 89 -1.21 11.27 2.38
C ARG A 89 -1.60 11.40 0.91
N ASN A 90 -0.64 11.30 0.00
CA ASN A 90 -0.86 11.48 -1.44
C ASN A 90 -1.03 10.16 -2.19
N LEU A 91 -0.90 9.01 -1.50
CA LEU A 91 -0.75 7.70 -2.13
C LEU A 91 -1.95 7.32 -3.01
N LEU A 92 -3.19 7.55 -2.52
CA LEU A 92 -4.40 7.26 -3.29
C LEU A 92 -4.55 8.18 -4.51
N GLN A 93 -4.18 9.45 -4.39
CA GLN A 93 -4.21 10.36 -5.53
C GLN A 93 -3.20 9.91 -6.60
N LYS A 94 -1.99 9.50 -6.20
CA LYS A 94 -1.00 8.95 -7.13
C LYS A 94 -1.44 7.64 -7.76
N ALA A 95 -2.09 6.77 -7.00
CA ALA A 95 -2.67 5.54 -7.53
C ALA A 95 -3.75 5.83 -8.58
N LEU A 96 -4.59 6.84 -8.35
CA LEU A 96 -5.60 7.28 -9.32
C LEU A 96 -4.97 7.89 -10.57
N ASP A 97 -3.99 8.81 -10.40
CA ASP A 97 -3.29 9.47 -11.50
C ASP A 97 -2.56 8.45 -12.42
N LEU A 98 -2.12 7.32 -11.85
CA LEU A 98 -1.43 6.21 -12.53
C LEU A 98 -2.35 5.05 -12.92
N GLU A 99 -3.67 5.22 -12.82
CA GLU A 99 -4.67 4.21 -13.20
C GLU A 99 -4.50 2.85 -12.49
N LEU A 100 -3.94 2.86 -11.26
CA LEU A 100 -3.83 1.66 -10.42
C LEU A 100 -5.15 1.31 -9.70
N ILE A 101 -6.05 2.29 -9.60
CA ILE A 101 -7.38 2.22 -8.99
C ILE A 101 -8.36 3.05 -9.83
N ASP A 102 -9.64 2.64 -9.80
CA ASP A 102 -10.77 3.27 -10.51
C ASP A 102 -11.62 4.19 -9.62
#